data_AF-A0A0S4IKX1-F1
#
_entry.id   AF-A0A0S4IKX1-F1
#
_cell.length_a   1.000
_cell.length_b   1.000
_cell.length_c   1.000
_cell.angle_alpha   90.00
_cell.angle_beta   90.00
_cell.angle_gamma   90.00
#
_symmetry.space_group_name_H-M   'P 1'
#
loop_
_entity.id
_entity.type
_entity.pdbx_description
1 polymer ?
#
loop_
_entity_poly.entity_id
_entity_poly.type
_entity_poly.pdbx_seq_one_letter_code
_entity_poly.pdbx_strand_id
1 'polypeptide(L)'
;MYALADQSVTHQSNATFEVLFLFGLEVVFFLCMFWLLTSPFFLFSPRHQRRLMVANSVEMLAALAAVVMIGVAVGESSQLEQMATFVASFDCPDPSWVTNASSVCSWSGVSCDTASNVIAFEFPSKLCGGTINMSSLPATIGVLDLSSNTLTGGVDLTALPSNHTVLRLSSNRLEGTPSLTSLPRSLSTLLLNSNAFGGEPNLKMLPPHLLSLNLADNLFSGTVLEGLTTLPSMLVSLTLANNLFSGTLNGTVFPAHLKNLEISWTYFTGNVPLSSLPNALVSLAAHRTKFSGPIDLTHLPSTLQYLDLHKTDISGTVDFTKLPSSLTSLVLDETAISGSFDLSKLPVSLSNLYLWTTKLCGVTTVSTGCSAVLLPFQCACTGSGSVDCGACA
;
A
#
# COMPACT_ATOMS: atom_id res chain seq x y z
N MET A 1 -30.75 28.83 -38.32
CA MET A 1 -29.63 29.71 -37.94
C MET A 1 -29.31 29.45 -36.47
N TYR A 2 -28.49 28.45 -36.22
CA TYR A 2 -27.80 28.21 -34.96
C TYR A 2 -26.36 27.90 -35.37
N ALA A 3 -25.41 28.72 -34.93
CA ALA A 3 -23.99 28.51 -35.14
C ALA A 3 -23.22 29.04 -33.91
N LEU A 4 -22.60 28.09 -33.21
CA LEU A 4 -21.26 28.06 -32.57
C LEU A 4 -20.45 29.36 -32.40
N ALA A 5 -19.91 29.55 -31.18
CA ALA A 5 -18.59 30.10 -30.78
C ALA A 5 -18.66 30.46 -29.27
N ASP A 6 -17.67 30.31 -28.38
CA ASP A 6 -16.34 29.69 -28.39
C ASP A 6 -15.86 29.63 -26.91
N GLN A 7 -15.01 28.65 -26.57
CA GLN A 7 -14.28 28.55 -25.30
C GLN A 7 -12.96 29.33 -25.44
N SER A 8 -12.68 30.34 -24.59
CA SER A 8 -11.29 30.80 -24.31
C SER A 8 -11.19 31.99 -23.34
N VAL A 9 -11.67 31.89 -22.10
CA VAL A 9 -11.32 32.91 -21.07
C VAL A 9 -11.17 32.31 -19.67
N THR A 10 -10.26 31.35 -19.47
CA THR A 10 -9.76 31.00 -18.12
C THR A 10 -8.30 30.51 -18.10
N HIS A 11 -7.62 30.41 -19.24
CA HIS A 11 -6.19 30.08 -19.29
C HIS A 11 -5.25 31.29 -19.38
N GLN A 12 -5.80 32.52 -19.37
CA GLN A 12 -5.02 33.73 -19.61
C GLN A 12 -4.59 34.45 -18.32
N SER A 13 -5.10 34.08 -17.14
CA SER A 13 -4.68 34.72 -15.87
C SER A 13 -3.35 34.18 -15.34
N ASN A 14 -3.03 32.89 -15.52
CA ASN A 14 -1.77 32.33 -15.02
C ASN A 14 -0.57 32.68 -15.90
N ALA A 15 -0.74 32.70 -17.23
CA ALA A 15 0.33 33.13 -18.15
C ALA A 15 0.58 34.65 -18.07
N THR A 16 -0.46 35.47 -17.86
CA THR A 16 -0.25 36.91 -17.61
C THR A 16 0.41 37.15 -16.25
N PHE A 17 0.14 36.32 -15.23
CA PHE A 17 0.84 36.38 -13.94
C PHE A 17 2.30 35.95 -14.01
N GLU A 18 2.63 34.86 -14.72
CA GLU A 18 4.03 34.45 -14.93
C GLU A 18 4.81 35.49 -15.75
N VAL A 19 4.17 36.11 -16.74
CA VAL A 19 4.78 37.19 -17.54
C VAL A 19 4.96 38.45 -16.69
N LEU A 20 3.99 38.84 -15.85
CA LEU A 20 4.14 39.96 -14.90
C LEU A 20 5.22 39.69 -13.84
N PHE A 21 5.40 38.44 -13.42
CA PHE A 21 6.43 38.02 -12.47
C PHE A 21 7.85 38.06 -13.07
N LEU A 22 8.01 37.58 -14.31
CA LEU A 22 9.27 37.68 -15.06
C LEU A 22 9.61 39.14 -15.40
N PHE A 23 8.64 39.96 -15.81
CA PHE A 23 8.84 41.40 -16.02
C PHE A 23 9.23 42.12 -14.72
N GLY A 24 8.64 41.74 -13.58
CA GLY A 24 9.01 42.29 -12.27
C GLY A 24 10.47 41.97 -11.88
N LEU A 25 10.92 40.74 -12.10
CA LEU A 25 12.30 40.31 -11.83
C LEU A 25 13.31 40.99 -12.76
N GLU A 26 13.00 41.14 -14.06
CA GLU A 26 13.87 41.86 -15.00
C GLU A 26 13.97 43.35 -14.65
N VAL A 27 12.86 44.00 -14.29
CA VAL A 27 12.88 45.42 -13.89
C VAL A 27 13.68 45.64 -12.61
N VAL A 28 13.59 44.74 -11.63
CA VAL A 28 14.41 44.80 -10.40
C VAL A 28 15.89 44.56 -10.72
N PHE A 29 16.21 43.63 -11.63
CA PHE A 29 17.57 43.37 -12.07
C PHE A 29 18.17 44.59 -12.83
N PHE A 30 17.39 45.21 -13.72
CA PHE A 30 17.80 46.42 -14.44
C PHE A 30 17.95 47.63 -13.52
N LEU A 31 17.06 47.81 -12.54
CA LEU A 31 17.17 48.88 -11.54
C LEU A 31 18.42 48.68 -10.65
N CYS A 32 18.73 47.44 -10.24
CA CYS A 32 19.97 47.13 -9.53
C CYS A 32 21.23 47.38 -10.38
N MET A 33 21.23 46.99 -11.66
CA MET A 33 22.34 47.27 -12.58
C MET A 33 22.51 48.77 -12.84
N PHE A 34 21.41 49.50 -13.03
CA PHE A 34 21.44 50.95 -13.24
C PHE A 34 21.95 51.68 -12.00
N TRP A 35 21.59 51.22 -10.79
CA TRP A 35 22.09 51.76 -9.54
C TRP A 35 23.60 51.51 -9.35
N LEU A 36 24.09 50.32 -9.72
CA LEU A 36 25.53 49.99 -9.73
C LEU A 36 26.34 50.80 -10.75
N LEU A 37 25.75 51.10 -11.92
CA LEU A 37 26.42 51.84 -13.01
C LEU A 37 26.38 53.37 -12.81
N THR A 38 25.39 53.90 -12.10
CA THR A 38 25.24 55.35 -11.89
C THR A 38 25.77 55.86 -10.54
N SER A 39 26.09 54.96 -9.62
CA SER A 39 26.74 55.31 -8.36
C SER A 39 28.17 55.85 -8.58
N PRO A 40 28.55 57.02 -8.03
CA PRO A 40 29.83 57.67 -8.28
C PRO A 40 30.94 57.00 -7.47
N PHE A 41 31.39 55.82 -7.90
CA PHE A 41 32.40 55.03 -7.20
C PHE A 41 33.83 55.59 -7.31
N PHE A 42 34.11 56.54 -8.20
CA PHE A 42 35.49 56.94 -8.54
C PHE A 42 36.11 58.10 -7.73
N LEU A 43 35.50 58.55 -6.62
CA LEU A 43 36.03 59.69 -5.85
C LEU A 43 36.41 59.41 -4.37
N PHE A 44 36.37 58.17 -3.89
CA PHE A 44 36.65 57.86 -2.49
C PHE A 44 37.88 56.96 -2.24
N SER A 45 38.60 57.27 -1.17
CA SER A 45 39.77 56.53 -0.65
C SER A 45 39.49 55.03 -0.42
N PRO A 46 40.47 54.12 -0.65
CA PRO A 46 40.29 52.67 -0.63
C PRO A 46 39.76 52.08 0.69
N ARG A 47 39.86 52.80 1.81
CA ARG A 47 39.26 52.38 3.09
C ARG A 47 37.75 52.64 3.18
N HIS A 48 37.23 53.64 2.46
CA HIS A 48 35.80 53.92 2.41
C HIS A 48 35.06 52.98 1.46
N GLN A 49 35.70 52.59 0.34
CA GLN A 49 35.12 51.66 -0.61
C GLN A 49 34.86 50.25 -0.04
N ARG A 50 35.73 49.73 0.84
CA ARG A 50 35.49 48.43 1.50
C ARG A 50 34.29 48.46 2.45
N ARG A 51 34.03 49.57 3.14
CA ARG A 51 32.85 49.71 4.03
C ARG A 51 31.56 49.85 3.23
N LEU A 52 31.59 50.57 2.10
CA LEU A 52 30.43 50.70 1.21
C LEU A 52 30.10 49.37 0.49
N MET A 53 31.09 48.61 0.03
CA MET A 53 30.86 47.29 -0.58
C MET A 53 30.24 46.29 0.41
N VAL A 54 30.65 46.32 1.69
CA VAL A 54 30.06 45.46 2.73
C VAL A 54 28.64 45.91 3.11
N ALA A 55 28.37 47.22 3.14
CA ALA A 55 27.02 47.73 3.40
C ALA A 55 26.05 47.34 2.27
N ASN A 56 26.44 47.54 1.01
CA ASN A 56 25.61 47.19 -0.15
C ASN A 56 25.42 45.67 -0.33
N SER A 57 26.40 44.85 0.06
CA SER A 57 26.24 43.38 0.01
C SER A 57 25.29 42.86 1.09
N VAL A 58 25.26 43.50 2.26
CA VAL A 58 24.30 43.19 3.32
C VAL A 58 22.88 43.61 2.94
N GLU A 59 22.70 44.78 2.32
CA GLU A 59 21.39 45.23 1.82
C GLU A 59 20.87 44.32 0.69
N MET A 60 21.75 43.87 -0.21
CA MET A 60 21.39 42.94 -1.29
C MET A 60 21.03 41.54 -0.75
N LEU A 61 21.75 41.05 0.27
CA LEU A 61 21.39 39.82 0.98
C LEU A 61 20.07 39.96 1.74
N ALA A 62 19.81 41.12 2.35
CA ALA A 62 18.55 41.41 3.03
C ALA A 62 17.37 41.50 2.05
N ALA A 63 17.58 42.08 0.86
CA ALA A 63 16.58 42.15 -0.19
C ALA A 63 16.28 40.76 -0.79
N LEU A 64 17.30 39.93 -1.03
CA LEU A 64 17.13 38.52 -1.43
C LEU A 64 16.41 37.71 -0.35
N ALA A 65 16.77 37.89 0.91
CA ALA A 65 16.08 37.25 2.03
C ALA A 65 14.62 37.74 2.12
N ALA A 66 14.35 39.03 1.90
CA ALA A 66 12.99 39.57 1.88
C ALA A 66 12.18 39.02 0.70
N VAL A 67 12.75 38.89 -0.49
CA VAL A 67 12.07 38.28 -1.65
C VAL A 67 11.80 36.79 -1.42
N VAL A 68 12.73 36.06 -0.79
CA VAL A 68 12.51 34.66 -0.37
C VAL A 68 11.41 34.59 0.70
N MET A 69 11.42 35.48 1.70
CA MET A 69 10.40 35.54 2.75
C MET A 69 9.02 35.95 2.22
N ILE A 70 8.97 36.86 1.24
CA ILE A 70 7.74 37.23 0.52
C ILE A 70 7.29 36.07 -0.36
N GLY A 71 8.20 35.37 -1.04
CA GLY A 71 7.89 34.15 -1.80
C GLY A 71 7.39 32.99 -0.93
N VAL A 72 7.89 32.87 0.31
CA VAL A 72 7.42 31.92 1.32
C VAL A 72 6.07 32.35 1.92
N ALA A 73 5.85 33.64 2.12
CA ALA A 73 4.59 34.17 2.66
C ALA A 73 3.42 34.18 1.65
N VAL A 74 3.69 34.05 0.35
CA VAL A 74 2.68 34.07 -0.73
C VAL A 74 2.23 32.64 -1.14
N GLY A 75 2.51 31.61 -0.33
CA GLY A 75 2.24 30.22 -0.75
C GLY A 75 1.73 29.22 0.28
N GLU A 76 1.41 29.59 1.52
CA GLU A 76 0.65 28.68 2.40
C GLU A 76 -0.84 28.95 2.22
N SER A 77 -1.50 28.16 1.36
CA SER A 77 -2.96 28.14 1.32
C SER A 77 -3.49 27.77 2.70
N SER A 78 -4.52 28.50 3.14
CA SER A 78 -5.12 28.23 4.45
C SER A 78 -5.63 26.78 4.48
N GLN A 79 -5.57 26.12 5.64
CA GLN A 79 -6.11 24.76 5.78
C GLN A 79 -7.59 24.67 5.36
N LEU A 80 -8.36 25.75 5.53
CA LEU A 80 -9.74 25.85 5.05
C LEU A 80 -9.81 25.78 3.51
N GLU A 81 -8.96 26.52 2.81
CA GLU A 81 -8.90 26.53 1.34
C GLU A 81 -8.44 25.18 0.77
N GLN A 82 -7.43 24.57 1.41
CA GLN A 82 -6.95 23.23 1.12
C GLN A 82 -8.06 22.20 1.25
N MET A 83 -8.72 22.15 2.41
CA MET A 83 -9.81 21.21 2.66
C MET A 83 -11.02 21.49 1.77
N ALA A 84 -11.35 22.75 1.47
CA ALA A 84 -12.42 23.11 0.54
C ALA A 84 -12.14 22.59 -0.87
N THR A 85 -10.90 22.71 -1.35
CA THR A 85 -10.49 22.18 -2.64
C THR A 85 -10.46 20.65 -2.64
N PHE A 86 -10.04 20.04 -1.54
CA PHE A 86 -10.05 18.59 -1.36
C PHE A 86 -11.47 18.02 -1.47
N VAL A 87 -12.42 18.52 -0.67
CA VAL A 87 -13.80 18.02 -0.69
C VAL A 87 -14.57 18.39 -1.95
N ALA A 88 -14.16 19.44 -2.67
CA ALA A 88 -14.75 19.80 -3.97
C ALA A 88 -14.49 18.75 -5.07
N SER A 89 -13.53 17.84 -4.88
CA SER A 89 -13.28 16.72 -5.80
C SER A 89 -14.28 15.57 -5.66
N PHE A 90 -15.15 15.61 -4.65
CA PHE A 90 -16.15 14.59 -4.34
C PHE A 90 -17.54 14.96 -4.87
N ASP A 91 -18.27 13.96 -5.37
CA ASP A 91 -19.64 14.13 -5.89
C ASP A 91 -20.70 14.06 -4.77
N CYS A 92 -20.30 14.20 -3.51
CA CYS A 92 -21.14 13.95 -2.33
C CYS A 92 -21.00 15.07 -1.27
N PRO A 93 -21.35 16.33 -1.59
CA PRO A 93 -21.17 17.42 -0.64
C PRO A 93 -21.93 17.16 0.67
N ASP A 94 -21.21 17.25 1.80
CA ASP A 94 -21.80 17.18 3.14
C ASP A 94 -22.21 18.59 3.60
N PRO A 95 -23.41 18.81 4.17
CA PRO A 95 -23.86 20.12 4.65
C PRO A 95 -22.94 20.79 5.68
N SER A 96 -22.11 20.00 6.38
CA SER A 96 -21.13 20.53 7.35
C SER A 96 -19.91 21.16 6.69
N TRP A 97 -19.63 20.89 5.40
CA TRP A 97 -18.47 21.41 4.67
C TRP A 97 -18.69 22.85 4.22
N VAL A 98 -18.82 23.74 5.22
CA VAL A 98 -19.07 25.16 5.01
C VAL A 98 -17.74 25.86 4.68
N THR A 99 -17.53 26.19 3.41
CA THR A 99 -16.29 26.79 2.88
C THR A 99 -16.01 28.20 3.39
N ASN A 100 -17.02 28.88 3.94
CA ASN A 100 -16.90 30.20 4.57
C ASN A 100 -16.84 30.13 6.11
N ALA A 101 -16.61 28.95 6.69
CA ALA A 101 -16.54 28.78 8.14
C ALA A 101 -15.26 29.40 8.72
N SER A 102 -15.29 29.71 10.02
CA SER A 102 -14.08 30.14 10.75
C SER A 102 -13.10 28.99 11.03
N SER A 103 -13.53 27.74 10.90
CA SER A 103 -12.71 26.55 11.12
C SER A 103 -13.30 25.32 10.41
N VAL A 104 -12.42 24.45 9.91
CA VAL A 104 -12.75 23.14 9.33
C VAL A 104 -12.99 22.05 10.38
N CYS A 105 -12.66 22.28 11.65
CA CYS A 105 -12.71 21.25 12.69
C CYS A 105 -14.14 20.81 13.07
N SER A 106 -15.16 21.52 12.57
CA SER A 106 -16.58 21.15 12.74
C SER A 106 -17.12 20.32 11.58
N TRP A 107 -16.33 20.12 10.53
CA TRP A 107 -16.74 19.38 9.34
C TRP A 107 -16.87 17.89 9.66
N SER A 108 -17.89 17.27 9.07
CA SER A 108 -18.09 15.83 9.09
C SER A 108 -16.86 15.12 8.56
N GLY A 109 -16.33 14.20 9.36
CA GLY A 109 -15.12 13.42 9.05
C GLY A 109 -13.81 14.10 9.40
N VAL A 110 -13.78 15.40 9.74
CA VAL A 110 -12.54 16.10 10.11
C VAL A 110 -12.26 15.95 11.61
N SER A 111 -11.03 15.58 11.96
CA SER A 111 -10.51 15.69 13.32
C SER A 111 -9.33 16.66 13.38
N CYS A 112 -9.30 17.49 14.42
CA CYS A 112 -8.24 18.45 14.67
C CYS A 112 -7.49 18.18 15.98
N ASP A 113 -6.24 18.63 16.05
CA ASP A 113 -5.46 18.67 17.27
C ASP A 113 -5.86 19.84 18.19
N THR A 114 -5.16 20.00 19.32
CA THR A 114 -5.38 21.09 20.27
C THR A 114 -5.03 22.48 19.71
N ALA A 115 -4.25 22.54 18.65
CA ALA A 115 -3.89 23.76 17.93
C ALA A 115 -4.83 24.03 16.74
N SER A 116 -5.92 23.27 16.60
CA SER A 116 -6.90 23.36 15.51
C SER A 116 -6.35 23.00 14.13
N ASN A 117 -5.28 22.21 14.04
CA ASN A 117 -4.81 21.66 12.78
C ASN A 117 -5.54 20.36 12.45
N VAL A 118 -6.02 20.19 11.22
CA VAL A 118 -6.53 18.91 10.70
C VAL A 118 -5.46 17.84 10.76
N ILE A 119 -5.76 16.78 11.52
CA ILE A 119 -4.90 15.60 11.68
C ILE A 119 -5.52 14.34 11.06
N ALA A 120 -6.84 14.34 10.84
CA ALA A 120 -7.52 13.22 10.20
C ALA A 120 -8.69 13.69 9.33
N PHE A 121 -8.92 12.97 8.24
CA PHE A 121 -10.16 13.00 7.48
C PHE A 121 -10.68 11.57 7.29
N GLU A 122 -11.80 11.26 7.91
CA GLU A 122 -12.42 9.92 7.89
C GLU A 122 -13.85 10.02 7.38
N PHE A 123 -14.07 9.58 6.14
CA PHE A 123 -15.36 9.61 5.47
C PHE A 123 -15.73 8.26 4.82
N PRO A 124 -15.67 7.14 5.55
CA PRO A 124 -15.93 5.83 4.98
C PRO A 124 -17.43 5.54 4.82
N SER A 125 -17.77 4.63 3.90
CA SER A 125 -19.13 4.08 3.74
C SER A 125 -20.22 5.12 3.45
N LYS A 126 -19.93 6.11 2.59
CA LYS A 126 -20.85 7.21 2.26
C LYS A 126 -21.46 7.11 0.88
N LEU A 127 -21.11 6.07 0.11
CA LEU A 127 -21.48 5.94 -1.31
C LEU A 127 -21.03 7.16 -2.12
N CYS A 128 -19.91 7.77 -1.72
CA CYS A 128 -19.40 8.98 -2.33
C CYS A 128 -18.70 8.72 -3.66
N GLY A 129 -19.07 9.46 -4.72
CA GLY A 129 -18.37 9.47 -6.00
C GLY A 129 -17.29 10.55 -6.10
N GLY A 130 -16.79 10.79 -7.30
CA GLY A 130 -15.75 11.79 -7.59
C GLY A 130 -14.35 11.20 -7.67
N THR A 131 -13.36 12.06 -7.46
CA THR A 131 -11.92 11.76 -7.53
C THR A 131 -11.22 12.19 -6.24
N ILE A 132 -9.93 11.91 -6.09
CA ILE A 132 -9.16 12.28 -4.90
C ILE A 132 -8.04 13.24 -5.28
N ASN A 133 -8.13 14.50 -4.82
CA ASN A 133 -7.05 15.47 -4.99
C ASN A 133 -6.05 15.44 -3.82
N MET A 134 -5.09 14.52 -3.86
CA MET A 134 -4.08 14.37 -2.79
C MET A 134 -3.22 15.62 -2.56
N SER A 135 -3.00 16.44 -3.60
CA SER A 135 -2.19 17.67 -3.50
C SER A 135 -2.82 18.78 -2.65
N SER A 136 -4.13 18.68 -2.39
CA SER A 136 -4.87 19.64 -1.56
C SER A 136 -4.93 19.24 -0.09
N LEU A 137 -4.25 18.15 0.30
CA LEU A 137 -4.23 17.70 1.69
C LEU A 137 -3.34 18.61 2.56
N PRO A 138 -3.80 19.01 3.76
CA PRO A 138 -2.98 19.76 4.68
C PRO A 138 -1.75 18.98 5.14
N ALA A 139 -0.62 19.68 5.30
CA ALA A 139 0.66 19.07 5.69
C ALA A 139 0.62 18.32 7.04
N THR A 140 -0.35 18.65 7.90
CA THR A 140 -0.54 18.07 9.23
C THR A 140 -1.35 16.77 9.22
N ILE A 141 -1.98 16.39 8.10
CA ILE A 141 -2.89 15.24 8.08
C ILE A 141 -2.11 13.92 8.24
N GLY A 142 -2.40 13.22 9.34
CA GLY A 142 -1.82 11.92 9.67
C GLY A 142 -2.67 10.74 9.22
N VAL A 143 -3.98 10.91 9.08
CA VAL A 143 -4.92 9.83 8.78
C VAL A 143 -5.87 10.25 7.67
N LEU A 144 -5.96 9.45 6.61
CA LEU A 144 -6.99 9.58 5.58
C LEU A 144 -7.72 8.25 5.40
N ASP A 145 -9.01 8.25 5.65
CA ASP A 145 -9.89 7.10 5.45
C ASP A 145 -11.05 7.48 4.52
N LEU A 146 -11.01 6.96 3.29
CA LEU A 146 -12.04 7.11 2.27
C LEU A 146 -12.62 5.75 1.87
N SER A 147 -12.47 4.74 2.73
CA SER A 147 -12.83 3.37 2.41
C SER A 147 -14.33 3.17 2.16
N SER A 148 -14.67 2.17 1.35
CA SER A 148 -16.06 1.79 1.06
C SER A 148 -16.90 2.91 0.45
N ASN A 149 -16.35 3.59 -0.56
CA ASN A 149 -17.06 4.60 -1.36
C ASN A 149 -17.12 4.17 -2.83
N THR A 150 -17.52 5.08 -3.72
CA THR A 150 -17.54 4.86 -5.17
C THR A 150 -16.55 5.78 -5.90
N LEU A 151 -15.45 6.16 -5.23
CA LEU A 151 -14.43 7.05 -5.77
C LEU A 151 -13.75 6.41 -6.99
N THR A 152 -13.40 7.23 -7.97
CA THR A 152 -12.84 6.82 -9.26
C THR A 152 -11.55 7.58 -9.60
N GLY A 153 -10.91 7.20 -10.70
CA GLY A 153 -9.70 7.85 -11.20
C GLY A 153 -8.42 7.38 -10.53
N GLY A 154 -7.31 7.94 -11.00
CA GLY A 154 -5.98 7.67 -10.46
C GLY A 154 -5.70 8.42 -9.17
N VAL A 155 -4.80 7.87 -8.35
CA VAL A 155 -4.35 8.48 -7.10
C VAL A 155 -2.85 8.71 -7.14
N ASP A 156 -2.44 9.96 -6.99
CA ASP A 156 -1.04 10.31 -6.82
C ASP A 156 -0.63 10.21 -5.34
N LEU A 157 -0.10 9.06 -4.95
CA LEU A 157 0.40 8.83 -3.59
C LEU A 157 1.71 9.58 -3.29
N THR A 158 2.38 10.15 -4.30
CA THR A 158 3.60 10.94 -4.09
C THR A 158 3.30 12.31 -3.49
N ALA A 159 2.06 12.78 -3.62
CA ALA A 159 1.57 14.02 -3.02
C ALA A 159 1.16 13.87 -1.54
N LEU A 160 1.29 12.68 -0.94
CA LEU A 160 0.97 12.48 0.47
C LEU A 160 1.90 13.31 1.38
N PRO A 161 1.34 14.02 2.39
CA PRO A 161 2.14 14.77 3.35
C PRO A 161 3.13 13.90 4.14
N SER A 162 4.28 14.49 4.52
CA SER A 162 5.36 13.77 5.22
C SER A 162 4.96 13.21 6.60
N ASN A 163 3.93 13.76 7.23
CA ASN A 163 3.39 13.30 8.52
C ASN A 163 2.33 12.19 8.38
N HIS A 164 2.01 11.74 7.16
CA HIS A 164 0.94 10.78 6.93
C HIS A 164 1.28 9.39 7.47
N THR A 165 0.43 8.85 8.34
CA THR A 165 0.64 7.59 9.06
C THR A 165 -0.29 6.46 8.62
N VAL A 166 -1.52 6.77 8.20
CA VAL A 166 -2.55 5.78 7.86
C VAL A 166 -3.33 6.25 6.64
N LEU A 167 -3.25 5.46 5.56
CA LEU A 167 -4.05 5.66 4.36
C LEU A 167 -4.96 4.45 4.11
N ARG A 168 -6.28 4.68 4.08
CA ARG A 168 -7.28 3.66 3.72
C ARG A 168 -8.12 4.14 2.54
N LEU A 169 -7.91 3.51 1.39
CA LEU A 169 -8.67 3.75 0.16
C LEU A 169 -9.41 2.49 -0.31
N SER A 170 -9.55 1.50 0.58
CA SER A 170 -10.09 0.19 0.25
C SER A 170 -11.55 0.25 -0.22
N SER A 171 -11.97 -0.70 -1.05
CA SER A 171 -13.35 -0.83 -1.52
C SER A 171 -13.86 0.45 -2.23
N ASN A 172 -13.17 0.85 -3.30
CA ASN A 172 -13.56 1.93 -4.20
C ASN A 172 -13.47 1.45 -5.66
N ARG A 173 -13.51 2.37 -6.63
CA ARG A 173 -13.33 2.11 -8.07
C ARG A 173 -12.10 2.85 -8.60
N LEU A 174 -11.08 3.02 -7.76
CA LEU A 174 -9.85 3.72 -8.11
C LEU A 174 -9.03 2.86 -9.09
N GLU A 175 -8.34 3.52 -10.01
CA GLU A 175 -7.65 2.86 -11.12
C GLU A 175 -6.24 3.43 -11.37
N GLY A 176 -5.56 2.93 -12.39
CA GLY A 176 -4.19 3.33 -12.73
C GLY A 176 -3.14 2.62 -11.89
N THR A 177 -1.91 3.12 -11.93
CA THR A 177 -0.75 2.53 -11.25
C THR A 177 -0.26 3.48 -10.16
N PRO A 178 -0.68 3.30 -8.89
CA PRO A 178 -0.23 4.16 -7.80
C PRO A 178 1.26 3.99 -7.57
N SER A 179 2.00 5.10 -7.54
CA SER A 179 3.44 5.07 -7.26
C SER A 179 3.69 4.83 -5.78
N LEU A 180 4.36 3.73 -5.45
CA LEU A 180 4.75 3.37 -4.08
C LEU A 180 6.19 3.81 -3.74
N THR A 181 6.86 4.54 -4.62
CA THR A 181 8.30 4.85 -4.48
C THR A 181 8.60 6.01 -3.53
N SER A 182 7.63 6.88 -3.28
CA SER A 182 7.83 8.14 -2.56
C SER A 182 6.86 8.29 -1.40
N LEU A 183 6.48 7.18 -0.77
CA LEU A 183 5.56 7.19 0.36
C LEU A 183 6.22 7.85 1.60
N PRO A 184 5.44 8.54 2.45
CA PRO A 184 5.95 9.15 3.67
C PRO A 184 6.63 8.12 4.59
N ARG A 185 7.78 8.50 5.16
CA ARG A 185 8.53 7.62 6.06
C ARG A 185 7.74 7.22 7.32
N SER A 186 6.82 8.07 7.75
CA SER A 186 5.91 7.90 8.89
C SER A 186 4.75 6.93 8.62
N LEU A 187 4.54 6.52 7.37
CA LEU A 187 3.42 5.67 6.98
C LEU A 187 3.56 4.27 7.61
N SER A 188 2.54 3.90 8.38
CA SER A 188 2.45 2.64 9.11
C SER A 188 1.42 1.69 8.50
N THR A 189 0.38 2.22 7.84
CA THR A 189 -0.72 1.44 7.29
C THR A 189 -1.08 1.95 5.91
N LEU A 190 -1.06 1.05 4.92
CA LEU A 190 -1.48 1.33 3.54
C LEU A 190 -2.46 0.25 3.08
N LEU A 191 -3.74 0.63 2.94
CA LEU A 191 -4.81 -0.27 2.48
C LEU A 191 -5.39 0.25 1.16
N LEU A 192 -5.07 -0.43 0.07
CA LEU A 192 -5.53 -0.12 -1.30
C LEU A 192 -6.43 -1.21 -1.87
N ASN A 193 -6.82 -2.20 -1.05
CA ASN A 193 -7.50 -3.39 -1.51
C ASN A 193 -8.90 -3.13 -2.09
N SER A 194 -9.37 -4.01 -2.96
CA SER A 194 -10.71 -3.96 -3.54
C SER A 194 -10.91 -2.67 -4.36
N ASN A 195 -10.06 -2.49 -5.36
CA ASN A 195 -10.05 -1.40 -6.33
C ASN A 195 -9.76 -1.96 -7.74
N ALA A 196 -9.51 -1.10 -8.72
CA ALA A 196 -9.09 -1.46 -10.07
C ALA A 196 -7.65 -1.00 -10.37
N PHE A 197 -6.79 -0.89 -9.35
CA PHE A 197 -5.38 -0.53 -9.56
C PHE A 197 -4.65 -1.64 -10.34
N GLY A 198 -3.74 -1.25 -11.23
CA GLY A 198 -3.00 -2.19 -12.07
C GLY A 198 -1.53 -1.80 -12.26
N GLY A 199 -0.86 -2.52 -13.17
CA GLY A 199 0.58 -2.40 -13.40
C GLY A 199 1.42 -3.10 -12.34
N GLU A 200 2.74 -2.94 -12.42
CA GLU A 200 3.70 -3.55 -11.49
C GLU A 200 4.06 -2.57 -10.37
N PRO A 201 3.59 -2.80 -9.12
CA PRO A 201 3.92 -1.93 -8.00
C PRO A 201 5.38 -2.12 -7.58
N ASN A 202 6.09 -1.01 -7.37
CA ASN A 202 7.44 -1.05 -6.85
C ASN A 202 7.44 -1.20 -5.32
N LEU A 203 7.66 -2.41 -4.83
CA LEU A 203 7.69 -2.70 -3.39
C LEU A 203 9.05 -2.45 -2.73
N LYS A 204 10.10 -2.06 -3.49
CA LYS A 204 11.48 -1.92 -2.96
C LYS A 204 11.70 -0.69 -2.10
N MET A 205 10.83 0.31 -2.27
CA MET A 205 10.96 1.63 -1.65
C MET A 205 9.90 1.89 -0.59
N LEU A 206 9.28 0.82 -0.07
CA LEU A 206 8.29 0.94 0.98
C LEU A 206 8.90 1.54 2.26
N PRO A 207 8.14 2.35 3.01
CA PRO A 207 8.65 3.06 4.16
C PRO A 207 9.04 2.09 5.29
N PRO A 208 10.12 2.37 6.04
CA PRO A 208 10.70 1.44 7.01
C PRO A 208 9.79 1.16 8.22
N HIS A 209 8.81 2.03 8.48
CA HIS A 209 7.85 1.90 9.58
C HIS A 209 6.52 1.27 9.16
N LEU A 210 6.40 0.81 7.91
CA LEU A 210 5.18 0.17 7.43
C LEU A 210 4.94 -1.14 8.18
N LEU A 211 3.77 -1.25 8.80
CA LEU A 211 3.33 -2.42 9.57
C LEU A 211 2.32 -3.27 8.78
N SER A 212 1.48 -2.64 7.97
CA SER A 212 0.42 -3.32 7.21
C SER A 212 0.35 -2.80 5.78
N LEU A 213 0.47 -3.72 4.82
CA LEU A 213 0.26 -3.48 3.40
C LEU A 213 -0.82 -4.42 2.86
N ASN A 214 -1.91 -3.85 2.34
CA ASN A 214 -2.96 -4.62 1.69
C ASN A 214 -3.22 -4.10 0.27
N LEU A 215 -2.87 -4.91 -0.72
CA LEU A 215 -3.05 -4.66 -2.15
C LEU A 215 -4.06 -5.63 -2.78
N ALA A 216 -4.76 -6.46 -1.99
CA ALA A 216 -5.61 -7.52 -2.52
C ALA A 216 -6.78 -7.00 -3.38
N ASP A 217 -7.36 -7.88 -4.18
CA ASP A 217 -8.54 -7.60 -5.01
C ASP A 217 -8.31 -6.37 -5.91
N ASN A 218 -7.28 -6.46 -6.74
CA ASN A 218 -6.90 -5.45 -7.72
C ASN A 218 -6.46 -6.14 -9.02
N LEU A 219 -5.92 -5.37 -9.96
CA LEU A 219 -5.38 -5.84 -11.24
C LEU A 219 -3.84 -5.69 -11.28
N PHE A 220 -3.16 -5.65 -10.13
CA PHE A 220 -1.70 -5.55 -10.08
C PHE A 220 -1.06 -6.79 -10.71
N SER A 221 0.05 -6.59 -11.41
CA SER A 221 0.78 -7.63 -12.14
C SER A 221 2.28 -7.53 -11.88
N GLY A 222 3.08 -8.31 -12.62
CA GLY A 222 4.53 -8.36 -12.46
C GLY A 222 4.99 -9.50 -11.55
N THR A 223 6.30 -9.56 -11.31
CA THR A 223 6.92 -10.71 -10.61
C THR A 223 7.24 -10.46 -9.14
N VAL A 224 7.27 -9.20 -8.72
CA VAL A 224 7.45 -8.67 -7.35
C VAL A 224 8.59 -9.25 -6.49
N LEU A 225 9.36 -10.24 -6.95
CA LEU A 225 10.36 -10.98 -6.19
C LEU A 225 11.40 -10.06 -5.55
N GLU A 226 11.97 -9.13 -6.33
CA GLU A 226 12.97 -8.19 -5.82
C GLU A 226 12.39 -7.20 -4.79
N GLY A 227 11.09 -6.93 -4.87
CA GLY A 227 10.38 -6.13 -3.89
C GLY A 227 10.12 -6.90 -2.59
N LEU A 228 9.78 -8.19 -2.71
CA LEU A 228 9.53 -9.06 -1.55
C LEU A 228 10.79 -9.33 -0.72
N THR A 229 11.98 -9.30 -1.33
CA THR A 229 13.27 -9.43 -0.61
C THR A 229 13.71 -8.15 0.11
N THR A 230 13.07 -7.01 -0.16
CA THR A 230 13.42 -5.69 0.37
C THR A 230 12.31 -5.07 1.20
N LEU A 231 11.34 -5.88 1.63
CA LEU A 231 10.23 -5.42 2.46
C LEU A 231 10.72 -4.81 3.79
N PRO A 232 10.00 -3.82 4.34
CA PRO A 232 10.32 -3.22 5.63
C PRO A 232 10.40 -4.27 6.74
N SER A 233 11.44 -4.19 7.57
CA SER A 233 11.68 -5.18 8.65
C SER A 233 10.57 -5.21 9.71
N MET A 234 9.83 -4.10 9.87
CA MET A 234 8.72 -3.96 10.82
C MET A 234 7.39 -4.48 10.29
N LEU A 235 7.32 -4.93 9.03
CA LEU A 235 6.07 -5.35 8.41
C LEU A 235 5.49 -6.56 9.14
N VAL A 236 4.22 -6.44 9.55
CA VAL A 236 3.48 -7.45 10.32
C VAL A 236 2.46 -8.18 9.44
N SER A 237 1.86 -7.48 8.47
CA SER A 237 0.84 -8.02 7.57
C SER A 237 1.11 -7.66 6.12
N LEU A 238 1.12 -8.67 5.26
CA LEU A 238 1.22 -8.52 3.81
C LEU A 238 0.11 -9.29 3.12
N THR A 239 -0.69 -8.58 2.33
CA THR A 239 -1.81 -9.16 1.59
C THR A 239 -1.75 -8.73 0.13
N LEU A 240 -1.50 -9.70 -0.76
CA LEU A 240 -1.37 -9.54 -2.21
C LEU A 240 -2.44 -10.33 -2.98
N ALA A 241 -3.34 -11.01 -2.27
CA ALA A 241 -4.27 -11.96 -2.85
C ALA A 241 -5.17 -11.37 -3.94
N ASN A 242 -5.65 -12.23 -4.84
CA ASN A 242 -6.57 -11.88 -5.91
C ASN A 242 -6.03 -10.72 -6.78
N ASN A 243 -4.87 -10.97 -7.38
CA ASN A 243 -4.17 -10.09 -8.31
C ASN A 243 -3.53 -10.93 -9.43
N LEU A 244 -2.95 -10.27 -10.42
CA LEU A 244 -2.26 -10.89 -11.56
C LEU A 244 -0.75 -11.10 -11.30
N PHE A 245 -0.30 -11.08 -10.03
CA PHE A 245 1.09 -11.33 -9.68
C PHE A 245 1.52 -12.73 -10.12
N SER A 246 2.74 -12.85 -10.64
CA SER A 246 3.27 -14.09 -11.24
C SER A 246 4.74 -14.30 -10.88
N GLY A 247 5.36 -15.34 -11.43
CA GLY A 247 6.76 -15.67 -11.14
C GLY A 247 6.93 -16.50 -9.87
N THR A 248 8.19 -16.76 -9.51
CA THR A 248 8.52 -17.65 -8.39
C THR A 248 8.87 -16.87 -7.13
N LEU A 249 8.55 -17.42 -5.95
CA LEU A 249 8.97 -16.86 -4.66
C LEU A 249 10.29 -17.45 -4.13
N ASN A 250 11.00 -18.24 -4.95
CA ASN A 250 12.30 -18.81 -4.59
C ASN A 250 13.33 -17.70 -4.31
N GLY A 251 13.99 -17.76 -3.15
CA GLY A 251 14.95 -16.73 -2.73
C GLY A 251 14.32 -15.50 -2.07
N THR A 252 13.01 -15.47 -1.87
CA THR A 252 12.35 -14.43 -1.07
C THR A 252 12.84 -14.49 0.38
N VAL A 253 13.01 -13.33 1.00
CA VAL A 253 13.32 -13.19 2.43
C VAL A 253 12.22 -12.34 3.05
N PHE A 254 11.35 -12.98 3.83
CA PHE A 254 10.26 -12.27 4.49
C PHE A 254 10.74 -11.59 5.78
N PRO A 255 10.15 -10.43 6.16
CA PRO A 255 10.47 -9.74 7.40
C PRO A 255 10.27 -10.62 8.65
N ALA A 256 11.18 -10.52 9.61
CA ALA A 256 11.17 -11.36 10.82
C ALA A 256 9.91 -11.18 11.69
N HIS A 257 9.25 -10.01 11.60
CA HIS A 257 8.03 -9.68 12.35
C HIS A 257 6.73 -10.00 11.61
N LEU A 258 6.80 -10.54 10.38
CA LEU A 258 5.62 -10.85 9.59
C LEU A 258 4.82 -11.96 10.26
N LYS A 259 3.55 -11.68 10.54
CA LYS A 259 2.60 -12.60 11.17
C LYS A 259 1.56 -13.13 10.18
N ASN A 260 1.20 -12.33 9.18
CA ASN A 260 0.17 -12.67 8.21
C ASN A 260 0.71 -12.52 6.79
N LEU A 261 0.67 -13.61 6.03
CA LEU A 261 1.00 -13.64 4.61
C LEU A 261 -0.16 -14.24 3.83
N GLU A 262 -0.76 -13.42 2.97
CA GLU A 262 -1.90 -13.79 2.14
C GLU A 262 -1.58 -13.48 0.66
N ILE A 263 -1.37 -14.54 -0.12
CA ILE A 263 -0.95 -14.48 -1.53
C ILE A 263 -1.83 -15.35 -2.43
N SER A 264 -3.00 -15.76 -1.92
CA SER A 264 -3.93 -16.63 -2.63
C SER A 264 -4.51 -15.97 -3.88
N TRP A 265 -5.07 -16.76 -4.80
CA TRP A 265 -5.64 -16.23 -6.05
C TRP A 265 -4.66 -15.37 -6.85
N THR A 266 -3.43 -15.84 -6.98
CA THR A 266 -2.38 -15.23 -7.81
C THR A 266 -1.82 -16.27 -8.78
N TYR A 267 -0.93 -15.85 -9.67
CA TYR A 267 -0.28 -16.72 -10.64
C TYR A 267 1.15 -17.08 -10.22
N PHE A 268 1.46 -17.02 -8.92
CA PHE A 268 2.77 -17.45 -8.42
C PHE A 268 3.02 -18.93 -8.72
N THR A 269 4.23 -19.23 -9.17
CA THR A 269 4.69 -20.56 -9.61
C THR A 269 5.88 -21.05 -8.78
N GLY A 270 6.34 -22.27 -9.06
CA GLY A 270 7.45 -22.90 -8.34
C GLY A 270 7.00 -23.55 -7.04
N ASN A 271 7.94 -23.75 -6.11
CA ASN A 271 7.64 -24.34 -4.81
C ASN A 271 7.06 -23.29 -3.86
N VAL A 272 6.23 -23.74 -2.92
CA VAL A 272 5.81 -22.90 -1.78
C VAL A 272 7.06 -22.54 -0.95
N PRO A 273 7.31 -21.26 -0.61
CA PRO A 273 8.57 -20.82 0.00
C PRO A 273 8.63 -21.10 1.51
N LEU A 274 8.37 -22.34 1.92
CA LEU A 274 8.26 -22.75 3.34
C LEU A 274 9.55 -22.47 4.14
N SER A 275 10.72 -22.65 3.51
CA SER A 275 12.03 -22.39 4.14
C SER A 275 12.34 -20.91 4.37
N SER A 276 11.62 -20.02 3.70
CA SER A 276 11.80 -18.56 3.80
C SER A 276 10.83 -17.92 4.79
N LEU A 277 9.89 -18.69 5.35
CA LEU A 277 8.89 -18.17 6.26
C LEU A 277 9.53 -17.72 7.58
N PRO A 278 9.13 -16.57 8.14
CA PRO A 278 9.69 -16.08 9.39
C PRO A 278 9.12 -16.84 10.58
N ASN A 279 9.93 -16.98 11.64
CA ASN A 279 9.55 -17.68 12.87
C ASN A 279 8.34 -17.08 13.60
N ALA A 280 7.95 -15.83 13.30
CA ALA A 280 6.80 -15.16 13.89
C ALA A 280 5.49 -15.38 13.13
N LEU A 281 5.53 -16.08 11.98
CA LEU A 281 4.36 -16.24 11.11
C LEU A 281 3.25 -17.04 11.82
N VAL A 282 2.04 -16.49 11.77
CA VAL A 282 0.84 -17.08 12.39
C VAL A 282 -0.11 -17.61 11.33
N SER A 283 -0.20 -16.96 10.18
CA SER A 283 -1.12 -17.31 9.11
C SER A 283 -0.44 -17.27 7.75
N LEU A 284 -0.53 -18.37 7.01
CA LEU A 284 -0.16 -18.47 5.61
C LEU A 284 -1.36 -18.95 4.78
N ALA A 285 -1.75 -18.14 3.82
CA ALA A 285 -2.72 -18.50 2.80
C ALA A 285 -2.10 -18.27 1.42
N ALA A 286 -2.04 -19.35 0.63
CA ALA A 286 -1.45 -19.36 -0.70
C ALA A 286 -2.26 -20.27 -1.66
N HIS A 287 -3.56 -20.37 -1.39
CA HIS A 287 -4.46 -21.22 -2.16
C HIS A 287 -4.77 -20.64 -3.54
N ARG A 288 -5.21 -21.49 -4.47
CA ARG A 288 -5.56 -21.07 -5.85
C ARG A 288 -4.43 -20.30 -6.54
N THR A 289 -3.23 -20.82 -6.36
CA THR A 289 -2.00 -20.37 -7.03
C THR A 289 -1.51 -21.46 -7.98
N LYS A 290 -0.41 -21.19 -8.68
CA LYS A 290 0.29 -22.17 -9.54
C LYS A 290 1.50 -22.78 -8.84
N PHE A 291 1.52 -22.75 -7.49
CA PHE A 291 2.53 -23.46 -6.73
C PHE A 291 2.44 -24.96 -7.00
N SER A 292 3.60 -25.58 -7.14
CA SER A 292 3.76 -26.97 -7.56
C SER A 292 4.95 -27.63 -6.87
N GLY A 293 5.11 -28.93 -7.13
CA GLY A 293 6.20 -29.72 -6.54
C GLY A 293 5.94 -30.18 -5.11
N PRO A 294 6.94 -30.81 -4.48
CA PRO A 294 6.81 -31.34 -3.12
C PRO A 294 6.78 -30.24 -2.06
N ILE A 295 6.06 -30.51 -0.97
CA ILE A 295 6.05 -29.68 0.24
C ILE A 295 6.87 -30.34 1.34
N ASP A 296 7.76 -29.57 1.98
CA ASP A 296 8.51 -29.99 3.16
C ASP A 296 8.00 -29.22 4.38
N LEU A 297 7.25 -29.92 5.23
CA LEU A 297 6.64 -29.35 6.42
C LEU A 297 7.63 -29.10 7.56
N THR A 298 8.87 -29.60 7.48
CA THR A 298 9.88 -29.44 8.56
C THR A 298 10.29 -27.98 8.78
N HIS A 299 10.06 -27.13 7.79
CA HIS A 299 10.39 -25.71 7.82
C HIS A 299 9.25 -24.81 8.31
N LEU A 300 8.10 -25.37 8.68
CA LEU A 300 6.98 -24.57 9.17
C LEU A 300 7.32 -23.88 10.50
N PRO A 301 7.01 -22.57 10.66
CA PRO A 301 7.19 -21.87 11.93
C PRO A 301 6.38 -22.50 13.07
N SER A 302 6.99 -22.60 14.24
CA SER A 302 6.32 -23.15 15.44
C SER A 302 5.12 -22.31 15.92
N THR A 303 4.99 -21.07 15.47
CA THR A 303 3.86 -20.16 15.77
C THR A 303 2.70 -20.28 14.79
N LEU A 304 2.84 -21.06 13.72
CA LEU A 304 1.86 -21.11 12.63
C LEU A 304 0.56 -21.78 13.08
N GLN A 305 -0.54 -21.02 13.00
CA GLN A 305 -1.88 -21.45 13.40
C GLN A 305 -2.79 -21.77 12.22
N TYR A 306 -2.56 -21.14 11.06
CA TYR A 306 -3.38 -21.30 9.86
C TYR A 306 -2.49 -21.56 8.64
N LEU A 307 -2.71 -22.68 7.96
CA LEU A 307 -2.07 -23.02 6.70
C LEU A 307 -3.12 -23.42 5.67
N ASP A 308 -3.18 -22.67 4.57
CA ASP A 308 -4.09 -22.93 3.47
C ASP A 308 -3.38 -22.92 2.11
N LEU A 309 -3.33 -24.08 1.49
CA LEU A 309 -2.72 -24.34 0.18
C LEU A 309 -3.70 -25.03 -0.78
N HIS A 310 -5.01 -24.92 -0.54
CA HIS A 310 -5.99 -25.61 -1.38
C HIS A 310 -5.94 -25.16 -2.84
N LYS A 311 -6.37 -26.01 -3.77
CA LYS A 311 -6.35 -25.71 -5.22
C LYS A 311 -4.99 -25.23 -5.72
N THR A 312 -3.96 -25.99 -5.38
CA THR A 312 -2.60 -25.78 -5.92
C THR A 312 -2.12 -27.06 -6.59
N ASP A 313 -1.09 -26.95 -7.42
CA ASP A 313 -0.48 -28.08 -8.12
C ASP A 313 0.59 -28.80 -7.26
N ILE A 314 0.58 -28.57 -5.93
CA ILE A 314 1.50 -29.24 -5.00
C ILE A 314 1.26 -30.74 -4.99
N SER A 315 2.32 -31.51 -4.86
CA SER A 315 2.30 -32.96 -5.03
C SER A 315 3.31 -33.65 -4.12
N GLY A 316 3.45 -34.98 -4.25
CA GLY A 316 4.40 -35.76 -3.47
C GLY A 316 3.87 -36.18 -2.11
N THR A 317 4.74 -36.81 -1.33
CA THR A 317 4.39 -37.35 -0.01
C THR A 317 4.56 -36.30 1.09
N VAL A 318 3.64 -36.30 2.05
CA VAL A 318 3.58 -35.31 3.14
C VAL A 318 3.72 -36.01 4.48
N ASP A 319 4.71 -35.62 5.28
CA ASP A 319 4.89 -36.11 6.66
C ASP A 319 4.15 -35.20 7.65
N PHE A 320 2.91 -35.58 7.97
CA PHE A 320 2.06 -34.83 8.91
C PHE A 320 2.60 -34.78 10.35
N THR A 321 3.59 -35.62 10.71
CA THR A 321 4.23 -35.55 12.05
C THR A 321 5.07 -34.29 12.25
N LYS A 322 5.37 -33.57 11.16
CA LYS A 322 6.16 -32.33 11.17
C LYS A 322 5.31 -31.08 11.34
N LEU A 323 4.00 -31.20 11.42
CA LEU A 323 3.12 -30.06 11.67
C LEU A 323 3.41 -29.44 13.05
N PRO A 324 3.40 -28.10 13.17
CA PRO A 324 3.63 -27.44 14.44
C PRO A 324 2.45 -27.66 15.41
N SER A 325 2.74 -27.76 16.71
CA SER A 325 1.74 -28.00 17.76
C SER A 325 0.79 -26.83 18.01
N SER A 326 1.01 -25.69 17.35
CA SER A 326 0.14 -24.51 17.39
C SER A 326 -0.90 -24.50 16.28
N LEU A 327 -0.79 -25.41 15.29
CA LEU A 327 -1.63 -25.40 14.10
C LEU A 327 -3.08 -25.71 14.46
N THR A 328 -3.99 -24.81 14.09
CA THR A 328 -5.43 -24.92 14.35
C THR A 328 -6.23 -25.24 13.09
N SER A 329 -5.73 -24.84 11.92
CA SER A 329 -6.39 -25.04 10.64
C SER A 329 -5.38 -25.45 9.57
N LEU A 330 -5.66 -26.59 8.93
CA LEU A 330 -4.92 -27.10 7.79
C LEU A 330 -5.86 -27.35 6.61
N VAL A 331 -5.60 -26.67 5.51
CA VAL A 331 -6.43 -26.73 4.30
C VAL A 331 -5.53 -27.10 3.11
N LEU A 332 -5.65 -28.34 2.63
CA LEU A 332 -4.86 -28.89 1.50
C LEU A 332 -5.75 -29.57 0.45
N ASP A 333 -7.05 -29.27 0.44
CA ASP A 333 -7.97 -29.88 -0.51
C ASP A 333 -7.70 -29.47 -1.96
N GLU A 334 -8.13 -30.33 -2.88
CA GLU A 334 -7.91 -30.16 -4.32
C GLU A 334 -6.42 -29.96 -4.67
N THR A 335 -5.57 -30.81 -4.11
CA THR A 335 -4.12 -30.86 -4.39
C THR A 335 -3.69 -32.26 -4.82
N ALA A 336 -2.51 -32.40 -5.41
CA ALA A 336 -1.99 -33.69 -5.88
C ALA A 336 -1.13 -34.42 -4.83
N ILE A 337 -1.20 -34.03 -3.55
CA ILE A 337 -0.48 -34.69 -2.45
C ILE A 337 -0.92 -36.15 -2.31
N SER A 338 0.03 -37.03 -1.99
CA SER A 338 -0.18 -38.48 -1.93
C SER A 338 0.54 -39.10 -0.73
N GLY A 339 0.35 -40.41 -0.53
CA GLY A 339 1.00 -41.16 0.54
C GLY A 339 0.06 -41.53 1.68
N SER A 340 0.65 -42.00 2.78
CA SER A 340 -0.09 -42.49 3.94
C SER A 340 -0.57 -41.35 4.84
N PHE A 341 -1.83 -41.39 5.26
CA PHE A 341 -2.39 -40.44 6.22
C PHE A 341 -2.82 -41.13 7.52
N ASP A 342 -2.45 -40.54 8.65
CA ASP A 342 -2.74 -41.08 9.99
C ASP A 342 -3.21 -39.93 10.90
N LEU A 343 -4.51 -39.97 11.26
CA LEU A 343 -5.14 -38.96 12.10
C LEU A 343 -4.53 -38.88 13.50
N SER A 344 -3.98 -39.99 14.02
CA SER A 344 -3.44 -40.04 15.39
C SER A 344 -2.15 -39.22 15.56
N LYS A 345 -1.51 -38.85 14.44
CA LYS A 345 -0.25 -38.11 14.40
C LYS A 345 -0.43 -36.60 14.22
N LEU A 346 -1.68 -36.12 14.18
CA LEU A 346 -1.97 -34.70 14.04
C LEU A 346 -1.81 -33.95 15.38
N PRO A 347 -1.48 -32.65 15.33
CA PRO A 347 -1.37 -31.85 16.53
C PRO A 347 -2.73 -31.70 17.22
N VAL A 348 -2.74 -31.77 18.55
CA VAL A 348 -3.95 -31.70 19.39
C VAL A 348 -4.72 -30.39 19.28
N SER A 349 -4.06 -29.31 18.84
CA SER A 349 -4.67 -28.00 18.59
C SER A 349 -5.51 -27.94 17.32
N LEU A 350 -5.37 -28.93 16.43
CA LEU A 350 -5.99 -28.90 15.11
C LEU A 350 -7.50 -29.04 15.22
N SER A 351 -8.20 -27.97 14.85
CA SER A 351 -9.66 -27.88 14.91
C SER A 351 -10.30 -28.04 13.53
N ASN A 352 -9.59 -27.58 12.49
CA ASN A 352 -10.07 -27.57 11.11
C ASN A 352 -9.10 -28.33 10.21
N LEU A 353 -9.61 -29.32 9.49
CA LEU A 353 -8.81 -30.13 8.56
C LEU A 353 -9.60 -30.39 7.28
N TYR A 354 -9.05 -29.94 6.14
CA TYR A 354 -9.65 -30.13 4.82
C TYR A 354 -8.62 -30.79 3.89
N LEU A 355 -8.92 -32.04 3.49
CA LEU A 355 -8.04 -32.88 2.65
C LEU A 355 -8.80 -33.54 1.48
N TRP A 356 -9.97 -33.03 1.13
CA TRP A 356 -10.81 -33.64 0.09
C TRP A 356 -10.17 -33.47 -1.30
N THR A 357 -10.43 -34.39 -2.23
CA THR A 357 -9.81 -34.39 -3.58
C THR A 357 -8.27 -34.38 -3.54
N THR A 358 -7.69 -35.16 -2.64
CA THR A 358 -6.24 -35.47 -2.60
C THR A 358 -6.00 -36.93 -3.00
N LYS A 359 -4.72 -37.33 -3.16
CA LYS A 359 -4.32 -38.73 -3.46
C LYS A 359 -3.82 -39.46 -2.20
N LEU A 360 -4.29 -39.05 -1.02
CA LEU A 360 -3.93 -39.67 0.26
C LEU A 360 -4.68 -40.99 0.46
N CYS A 361 -4.00 -41.99 1.02
CA CYS A 361 -4.57 -43.27 1.42
C CYS A 361 -4.27 -43.50 2.91
N GLY A 362 -5.22 -43.87 3.76
CA GLY A 362 -4.94 -43.97 5.20
C GLY A 362 -6.07 -44.52 6.05
N VAL A 363 -5.73 -44.86 7.29
CA VAL A 363 -6.67 -45.41 8.28
C VAL A 363 -7.30 -44.26 9.07
N THR A 364 -8.62 -44.08 8.94
CA THR A 364 -9.37 -43.05 9.67
C THR A 364 -9.95 -43.61 10.98
N THR A 365 -9.13 -43.87 11.99
CA THR A 365 -9.66 -44.09 13.34
C THR A 365 -9.92 -42.74 14.00
N VAL A 366 -11.15 -42.26 13.90
CA VAL A 366 -11.59 -41.01 14.55
C VAL A 366 -11.74 -41.26 16.05
N SER A 367 -10.83 -40.74 16.87
CA SER A 367 -11.12 -40.57 18.30
C SER A 367 -12.03 -39.35 18.47
N THR A 368 -13.16 -39.55 19.13
CA THR A 368 -14.26 -38.59 19.35
C THR A 368 -13.77 -37.18 19.72
N GLY A 369 -13.98 -36.18 18.85
CA GLY A 369 -13.71 -34.77 19.14
C GLY A 369 -13.46 -33.85 17.93
N CYS A 370 -13.01 -34.38 16.79
CA CYS A 370 -12.83 -33.59 15.57
C CYS A 370 -14.11 -33.54 14.72
N SER A 371 -14.54 -32.33 14.35
CA SER A 371 -15.48 -32.10 13.23
C SER A 371 -14.72 -32.25 11.90
N ALA A 372 -14.22 -33.46 11.61
CA ALA A 372 -13.60 -33.77 10.33
C ALA A 372 -14.70 -34.07 9.30
N VAL A 373 -14.89 -33.19 8.32
CA VAL A 373 -15.74 -33.52 7.16
C VAL A 373 -14.93 -34.44 6.24
N LEU A 374 -14.97 -35.75 6.51
CA LEU A 374 -14.36 -36.80 5.70
C LEU A 374 -15.43 -37.48 4.83
N LEU A 375 -15.53 -37.12 3.55
CA LEU A 375 -16.32 -37.87 2.53
C LEU A 375 -15.80 -37.61 1.10
N PRO A 376 -15.84 -38.59 0.17
CA PRO A 376 -15.33 -39.96 0.26
C PRO A 376 -13.91 -40.06 -0.36
N PHE A 377 -13.04 -40.86 0.26
CA PHE A 377 -11.79 -41.28 -0.38
C PHE A 377 -12.11 -42.12 -1.62
N GLN A 378 -11.97 -41.56 -2.83
CA GLN A 378 -11.92 -42.38 -4.05
C GLN A 378 -10.49 -42.88 -4.25
N CYS A 379 -10.15 -43.97 -3.57
CA CYS A 379 -9.00 -44.80 -3.95
C CYS A 379 -9.35 -45.53 -5.25
N ALA A 380 -9.02 -44.95 -6.41
CA ALA A 380 -9.10 -45.64 -7.69
C ALA A 380 -7.76 -46.34 -7.98
N CYS A 381 -7.67 -47.65 -7.69
CA CYS A 381 -6.57 -48.49 -8.17
C CYS A 381 -6.89 -48.98 -9.59
N THR A 382 -6.19 -48.47 -10.61
CA THR A 382 -6.15 -49.07 -11.96
C THR A 382 -4.89 -49.92 -12.09
N GLY A 383 -5.04 -51.24 -12.13
CA GLY A 383 -3.93 -52.15 -12.44
C GLY A 383 -4.11 -53.52 -11.81
N SER A 384 -4.43 -54.51 -12.64
CA SER A 384 -4.67 -55.90 -12.27
C SER A 384 -3.46 -56.56 -11.61
N GLY A 385 -3.59 -56.86 -10.32
CA GLY A 385 -2.64 -57.63 -9.51
C GLY A 385 -2.93 -57.39 -8.03
N SER A 386 -3.75 -58.26 -7.43
CA SER A 386 -4.13 -58.36 -6.01
C SER A 386 -3.73 -57.20 -5.07
N VAL A 387 -4.69 -56.37 -4.67
CA VAL A 387 -4.54 -55.43 -3.54
C VAL A 387 -5.38 -55.93 -2.38
N ASP A 388 -4.68 -56.35 -1.33
CA ASP A 388 -5.24 -56.78 -0.06
C ASP A 388 -5.63 -55.54 0.76
N CYS A 389 -6.93 -55.24 0.84
CA CYS A 389 -7.51 -54.26 1.77
C CYS A 389 -7.88 -54.91 3.12
N GLY A 390 -7.12 -55.93 3.54
CA GLY A 390 -7.38 -56.76 4.71
C GLY A 390 -6.12 -57.29 5.39
N ALA A 391 -5.10 -56.44 5.61
CA ALA A 391 -4.34 -56.46 6.87
C ALA A 391 -4.90 -55.36 7.79
N CYS A 392 -6.19 -55.49 8.09
CA CYS A 392 -6.91 -54.91 9.23
C CYS A 392 -7.87 -56.00 9.76
N ALA A 393 -7.30 -57.17 10.03
CA ALA A 393 -7.59 -58.13 11.10
C ALA A 393 -6.36 -59.05 11.19
#